data_AF-A0AAU7U796-F1
#
_entry.id   AF-A0AAU7U796-F1
#
_cell.length_a   1.000
_cell.length_b   1.000
_cell.length_c   1.000
_cell.angle_alpha   90.00
_cell.angle_beta   90.00
_cell.angle_gamma   90.00
#
_symmetry.space_group_name_H-M   'P 1'
#
loop_
_entity.id
_entity.type
_entity.pdbx_description
1 polymer ?
#
loop_
_entity_poly.entity_id
_entity_poly.type
_entity_poly.pdbx_seq_one_letter_code
_entity_poly.pdbx_strand_id
1 'polypeptide(L)'
;MPSTVPPPTLGLEEEVFVLYQETSGTFRTSTASFQGLARLLWRHPSRNLGGTASNFRRGPAARRELMSSVEISTPVHAHPDTLLMSALSRRRELSRALPDGLMVPLGLLPDSDSFHTAGLHVHVGVPPERLATVYGNLARYLPVLTHASASSPWWQGQPGGPLERVQHSFALGPLISDPLARFQDLIVTRRLGTIELRVLDPIADPERLRAVLHAIWSVARLDEALPWSRSTYNRLREGYRTGPDDEVRALAGELQTISGFDPAWLDHTAARQVRESWQRDGEAATFRALDGAYRSGAWGDLGTRSGRPARWRGVAGFAGYYLPKLPYMARKVRAEHHAALPQGPLDIPDRP
;
A
#
# COMPACT_ATOMS: atom_id res chain seq x y z
N MET A 1 -11.60 -24.16 -26.09
CA MET A 1 -10.94 -23.15 -26.95
C MET A 1 -10.15 -22.21 -26.05
N PRO A 2 -8.94 -21.76 -26.41
CA PRO A 2 -8.23 -20.77 -25.59
C PRO A 2 -9.07 -19.49 -25.50
N SER A 3 -9.24 -18.96 -24.28
CA SER A 3 -9.96 -17.70 -24.06
C SER A 3 -9.32 -16.59 -24.88
N THR A 4 -10.12 -15.87 -25.66
CA THR A 4 -9.69 -14.74 -26.51
C THR A 4 -9.49 -13.45 -25.71
N VAL A 5 -9.76 -13.48 -24.40
CA VAL A 5 -9.63 -12.33 -23.52
C VAL A 5 -8.16 -12.17 -23.12
N PRO A 6 -7.54 -11.00 -23.33
CA PRO A 6 -6.17 -10.78 -22.89
C PRO A 6 -6.07 -10.89 -21.36
N PRO A 7 -4.98 -11.49 -20.83
CA PRO A 7 -4.81 -11.67 -19.40
C PRO A 7 -4.73 -10.32 -18.67
N PRO A 8 -5.15 -10.24 -17.40
CA PRO A 8 -5.01 -9.02 -16.61
C PRO A 8 -3.53 -8.66 -16.45
N THR A 9 -3.27 -7.36 -16.37
CA THR A 9 -1.97 -6.81 -16.03
C THR A 9 -1.99 -6.24 -14.63
N LEU A 10 -0.83 -6.16 -13.98
CA LEU A 10 -0.68 -5.69 -12.63
C LEU A 10 0.40 -4.61 -12.53
N GLY A 11 0.23 -3.68 -11.59
CA GLY A 11 1.27 -2.77 -11.12
C GLY A 11 1.09 -2.51 -9.63
N LEU A 12 2.14 -2.10 -8.91
CA LEU A 12 2.01 -1.70 -7.51
C LEU A 12 2.64 -0.34 -7.22
N GLU A 13 2.10 0.32 -6.20
CA GLU A 13 2.69 1.45 -5.50
C GLU A 13 2.82 1.04 -4.02
N GLU A 14 4.01 1.19 -3.44
CA GLU A 14 4.27 0.83 -2.04
C GLU A 14 4.80 2.05 -1.30
N GLU A 15 4.14 2.40 -0.22
CA GLU A 15 4.56 3.42 0.71
C GLU A 15 5.25 2.82 1.95
N VAL A 16 6.28 3.49 2.44
CA VAL A 16 7.03 3.07 3.62
C VAL A 16 7.45 4.29 4.43
N PHE A 17 7.43 4.19 5.76
CA PHE A 17 7.99 5.24 6.62
C PHE A 17 9.51 5.13 6.66
N VAL A 18 10.20 6.27 6.66
CA VAL A 18 11.66 6.33 6.86
C VAL A 18 11.92 7.06 8.17
N LEU A 19 12.25 6.29 9.20
CA LEU A 19 12.37 6.77 10.56
C LEU A 19 13.81 7.04 10.96
N TYR A 20 14.01 8.16 11.64
CA TYR A 20 15.26 8.55 12.25
C TYR A 20 15.08 8.72 13.75
N GLN A 21 16.05 8.25 14.51
CA GLN A 21 16.13 8.38 15.95
C GLN A 21 16.64 9.77 16.32
N GLU A 22 15.85 10.48 17.13
CA GLU A 22 16.22 11.75 17.77
C GLU A 22 17.14 11.51 18.97
N THR A 23 17.78 12.58 19.46
CA THR A 23 18.60 12.52 20.70
C THR A 23 17.77 12.08 21.92
N SER A 24 16.45 12.32 21.92
CA SER A 24 15.53 11.84 22.95
C SER A 24 15.25 10.34 22.90
N GLY A 25 15.74 9.63 21.88
CA GLY A 25 15.46 8.21 21.64
C GLY A 25 14.21 7.95 20.79
N THR A 26 13.36 8.95 20.56
CA THR A 26 12.12 8.85 19.77
C THR A 26 12.41 8.71 18.28
N PHE A 27 11.61 7.91 17.57
CA PHE A 27 11.69 7.77 16.11
C PHE A 27 10.73 8.73 15.39
N ARG A 28 11.23 9.43 14.38
CA ARG A 28 10.43 10.36 13.55
C ARG A 28 10.85 10.31 12.09
N THR A 29 9.91 10.55 11.19
CA THR A 29 10.22 10.85 9.79
C THR A 29 10.93 12.19 9.66
N SER A 30 11.63 12.37 8.53
CA SER A 30 12.40 13.58 8.27
C SER A 30 12.39 13.90 6.78
N THR A 31 12.40 15.19 6.46
CA THR A 31 12.59 15.67 5.09
C THR A 31 13.97 15.30 4.52
N ALA A 32 14.91 14.85 5.36
CA ALA A 32 16.18 14.27 4.91
C ALA A 32 15.99 13.09 3.94
N SER A 33 14.88 12.37 4.00
CA SER A 33 14.53 11.30 3.07
C SER A 33 14.47 11.78 1.61
N PHE A 34 14.18 13.07 1.37
CA PHE A 34 14.20 13.65 0.02
C PHE A 34 15.58 13.57 -0.63
N GLN A 35 16.66 13.53 0.13
CA GLN A 35 17.99 13.36 -0.46
C GLN A 35 18.13 11.97 -1.09
N GLY A 36 17.61 10.92 -0.43
CA GLY A 36 17.56 9.58 -1.00
C GLY A 36 16.63 9.51 -2.21
N LEU A 37 15.46 10.13 -2.14
CA LEU A 37 14.54 10.20 -3.28
C LEU A 37 15.14 10.98 -4.47
N ALA A 38 15.88 12.06 -4.21
CA ALA A 38 16.61 12.79 -5.25
C ALA A 38 17.66 11.89 -5.91
N ARG A 39 18.49 11.18 -5.13
CA ARG A 39 19.47 10.22 -5.68
C ARG A 39 18.80 9.16 -6.53
N LEU A 40 17.68 8.61 -6.06
CA LEU A 40 16.91 7.61 -6.79
C LEU A 40 16.38 8.22 -8.11
N LEU A 41 15.74 9.39 -8.05
CA LEU A 41 15.25 10.12 -9.23
C LEU A 41 16.35 10.30 -10.28
N TRP A 42 17.49 10.87 -9.89
CA TRP A 42 18.58 11.20 -10.81
C TRP A 42 19.31 10.00 -11.39
N ARG A 43 19.24 8.83 -10.74
CA ARG A 43 19.81 7.58 -11.28
C ARG A 43 19.09 7.13 -12.56
N HIS A 44 17.77 7.28 -12.61
CA HIS A 44 16.94 6.93 -13.78
C HIS A 44 15.75 7.91 -13.90
N PRO A 45 15.96 9.14 -14.41
CA PRO A 45 14.95 10.20 -14.37
C PRO A 45 13.63 9.84 -15.05
N SER A 46 13.68 9.26 -16.25
CA SER A 46 12.48 8.89 -17.01
C SER A 46 11.57 7.92 -16.25
N ARG A 47 12.17 6.95 -15.56
CA ARG A 47 11.46 5.94 -14.75
C ARG A 47 10.98 6.51 -13.42
N ASN A 48 11.87 7.19 -12.70
CA ASN A 48 11.63 7.55 -11.30
C ASN A 48 10.90 8.90 -11.13
N LEU A 49 10.73 9.69 -12.21
CA LEU A 49 9.88 10.88 -12.23
C LEU A 49 8.42 10.52 -11.86
N GLY A 50 7.88 9.46 -12.48
CA GLY A 50 6.58 8.90 -12.13
C GLY A 50 6.65 7.72 -11.15
N GLY A 51 7.81 7.10 -10.99
CA GLY A 51 8.00 5.88 -10.19
C GLY A 51 8.30 6.07 -8.71
N THR A 52 8.26 7.31 -8.22
CA THR A 52 8.49 7.64 -6.80
C THR A 52 7.54 8.75 -6.37
N ALA A 53 7.13 8.76 -5.10
CA ALA A 53 6.38 9.85 -4.49
C ALA A 53 6.75 10.03 -3.02
N SER A 54 6.13 11.00 -2.38
CA SER A 54 6.25 11.25 -0.95
C SER A 54 5.01 11.94 -0.43
N ASN A 55 4.58 11.54 0.75
CA ASN A 55 3.46 12.09 1.46
C ASN A 55 3.90 13.09 2.54
N PHE A 56 2.99 13.98 2.89
CA PHE A 56 3.20 15.01 3.90
C PHE A 56 2.13 14.92 4.97
N ARG A 57 2.54 15.17 6.22
CA ARG A 57 1.57 15.41 7.30
C ARG A 57 0.83 16.72 7.04
N ARG A 58 -0.35 16.85 7.65
CA ARG A 58 -1.20 18.04 7.54
C ARG A 58 -1.51 18.62 8.92
N GLY A 59 -2.02 19.85 8.94
CA GLY A 59 -2.48 20.49 10.17
C GLY A 59 -1.37 20.77 11.19
N PRO A 60 -1.71 20.81 12.50
CA PRO A 60 -0.75 21.13 13.55
C PRO A 60 0.46 20.17 13.64
N ALA A 61 0.28 18.91 13.23
CA ALA A 61 1.35 17.91 13.25
C ALA A 61 2.48 18.23 12.26
N ALA A 62 2.16 18.80 11.10
CA ALA A 62 3.14 19.17 10.07
C ALA A 62 4.20 20.17 10.56
N ARG A 63 3.88 20.97 11.60
CA ARG A 63 4.82 21.92 12.22
C ARG A 63 5.95 21.21 12.96
N ARG A 64 5.70 20.01 13.48
CA ARG A 64 6.69 19.20 14.22
C ARG A 64 7.40 18.22 13.30
N GLU A 65 6.67 17.69 12.33
CA GLU A 65 7.11 16.63 11.44
C GLU A 65 6.38 16.78 10.11
N LEU A 66 7.04 17.41 9.12
CA LEU A 66 6.40 17.69 7.83
C LEU A 66 6.23 16.42 6.98
N MET A 67 7.22 15.53 7.05
CA MET A 67 7.30 14.34 6.22
C MET A 67 6.33 13.24 6.70
N SER A 68 5.85 12.42 5.76
CA SER A 68 5.13 11.18 6.06
C SER A 68 5.86 9.98 5.44
N SER A 69 5.17 9.12 4.70
CA SER A 69 5.74 8.01 3.95
C SER A 69 6.44 8.45 2.66
N VAL A 70 7.42 7.67 2.20
CA VAL A 70 7.95 7.73 0.84
C VAL A 70 7.34 6.59 0.03
N GLU A 71 7.26 6.76 -1.29
CA GLU A 71 6.61 5.80 -2.18
C GLU A 71 7.54 5.38 -3.32
N ILE A 72 7.47 4.10 -3.68
CA ILE A 72 8.06 3.53 -4.90
C ILE A 72 6.97 2.78 -5.67
N SER A 73 7.06 2.78 -7.00
CA SER A 73 6.13 2.00 -7.83
C SER A 73 6.84 1.16 -8.89
N THR A 74 6.12 0.17 -9.41
CA THR A 74 6.61 -0.72 -10.45
C THR A 74 6.08 -0.34 -11.83
N PRO A 75 6.76 -0.78 -12.91
CA PRO A 75 6.14 -0.92 -14.21
C PRO A 75 4.93 -1.86 -14.18
N VAL A 76 4.24 -1.94 -15.31
CA VAL A 76 3.16 -2.91 -15.55
C VAL A 76 3.74 -4.28 -15.88
N HIS A 77 3.15 -5.33 -15.31
CA HIS A 77 3.55 -6.73 -15.46
C HIS A 77 2.36 -7.61 -15.82
N ALA A 78 2.58 -8.67 -16.60
CA ALA A 78 1.52 -9.62 -16.97
C ALA A 78 1.34 -10.77 -15.95
N HIS A 79 2.29 -10.92 -15.01
CA HIS A 79 2.32 -12.04 -14.07
C HIS A 79 2.69 -11.58 -12.66
N PRO A 80 2.08 -12.14 -11.59
CA PRO A 80 2.37 -11.76 -10.20
C PRO A 80 3.83 -12.01 -9.79
N ASP A 81 4.47 -13.08 -10.27
CA ASP A 81 5.88 -13.35 -9.91
C ASP A 81 6.85 -12.30 -10.49
N THR A 82 6.62 -11.81 -11.71
CA THR A 82 7.48 -10.74 -12.28
C THR A 82 7.23 -9.40 -11.60
N LEU A 83 5.98 -9.14 -11.21
CA LEU A 83 5.63 -7.99 -10.38
C LEU A 83 6.35 -8.03 -9.03
N LEU A 84 6.32 -9.17 -8.33
CA LEU A 84 7.00 -9.36 -7.05
C LEU A 84 8.51 -9.10 -7.17
N MET A 85 9.16 -9.68 -8.19
CA MET A 85 10.58 -9.45 -8.43
C MET A 85 10.89 -7.98 -8.70
N SER A 86 10.01 -7.28 -9.42
CA SER A 86 10.10 -5.84 -9.64
C SER A 86 9.93 -5.05 -8.33
N ALA A 87 8.98 -5.43 -7.47
CA ALA A 87 8.75 -4.82 -6.16
C ALA A 87 10.00 -4.92 -5.28
N LEU A 88 10.54 -6.13 -5.12
CA LEU A 88 11.75 -6.40 -4.33
C LEU A 88 12.98 -5.66 -4.88
N SER A 89 13.11 -5.58 -6.21
CA SER A 89 14.12 -4.76 -6.86
C SER A 89 13.95 -3.28 -6.54
N ARG A 90 12.71 -2.78 -6.44
CA ARG A 90 12.43 -1.39 -6.04
C ARG A 90 12.74 -1.12 -4.57
N ARG A 91 12.40 -2.03 -3.65
CA ARG A 91 12.84 -1.95 -2.25
C ARG A 91 14.36 -1.84 -2.15
N ARG A 92 15.10 -2.75 -2.80
CA ARG A 92 16.58 -2.73 -2.79
C ARG A 92 17.17 -1.43 -3.33
N GLU A 93 16.60 -0.85 -4.38
CA GLU A 93 17.07 0.44 -4.90
C GLU A 93 16.78 1.59 -3.92
N LEU A 94 15.60 1.61 -3.31
CA LEU A 94 15.25 2.59 -2.28
C LEU A 94 16.19 2.47 -1.07
N SER A 95 16.41 1.24 -0.57
CA SER A 95 17.31 0.92 0.55
C SER A 95 18.75 1.36 0.29
N ARG A 96 19.24 1.26 -0.95
CA ARG A 96 20.57 1.77 -1.33
C ARG A 96 20.61 3.29 -1.42
N ALA A 97 19.53 3.93 -1.85
CA ALA A 97 19.44 5.39 -1.92
C ALA A 97 19.34 6.02 -0.51
N LEU A 98 18.76 5.29 0.43
CA LEU A 98 18.57 5.63 1.85
C LEU A 98 19.32 4.61 2.75
N PRO A 99 20.66 4.68 2.80
CA PRO A 99 21.46 3.77 3.64
C PRO A 99 21.30 4.04 5.14
N ASP A 100 20.82 5.24 5.51
CA ASP A 100 20.50 5.64 6.87
C ASP A 100 18.98 5.87 6.99
N GLY A 101 18.42 5.59 8.16
CA GLY A 101 17.00 5.63 8.44
C GLY A 101 16.36 4.24 8.34
N LEU A 102 15.52 3.90 9.31
CA LEU A 102 14.80 2.64 9.37
C LEU A 102 13.60 2.67 8.43
N MET A 103 13.48 1.70 7.55
CA MET A 103 12.35 1.50 6.65
C MET A 103 11.27 0.70 7.38
N VAL A 104 10.16 1.37 7.74
CA VAL A 104 9.11 0.79 8.56
C VAL A 104 7.83 0.65 7.72
N PRO A 105 7.54 -0.55 7.18
CA PRO A 105 6.37 -0.83 6.36
C PRO A 105 5.15 -1.17 7.23
N LEU A 106 4.67 -0.19 8.00
CA LEU A 106 3.43 -0.31 8.77
C LEU A 106 2.36 0.58 8.16
N GLY A 107 1.09 0.19 8.27
CA GLY A 107 -0.01 1.05 7.79
C GLY A 107 -0.14 2.36 8.59
N LEU A 108 0.15 2.29 9.88
CA LEU A 108 0.21 3.41 10.83
C LEU A 108 1.35 3.18 11.82
N LEU A 109 2.09 4.25 12.14
CA LEU A 109 2.95 4.30 13.32
C LEU A 109 2.12 4.60 14.57
N PRO A 110 2.60 4.26 15.80
CA PRO A 110 1.85 4.52 17.03
C PRO A 110 1.35 5.96 17.17
N ASP A 111 2.19 6.95 16.93
CA ASP A 111 1.86 8.39 17.09
C ASP A 111 1.28 9.04 15.81
N SER A 112 0.70 8.22 14.92
CA SER A 112 0.15 8.70 13.65
C SER A 112 -1.19 9.39 13.82
N ASP A 113 -1.48 10.29 12.89
CA ASP A 113 -2.80 10.86 12.64
C ASP A 113 -3.35 10.36 11.29
N SER A 114 -4.55 10.80 10.91
CA SER A 114 -5.24 10.38 9.69
C SER A 114 -4.47 10.66 8.41
N PHE A 115 -3.51 11.60 8.42
CA PHE A 115 -2.69 11.99 7.27
C PHE A 115 -1.27 11.38 7.30
N HIS A 116 -0.94 10.65 8.37
CA HIS A 116 0.35 10.01 8.56
C HIS A 116 0.23 8.49 8.41
N THR A 117 -0.11 8.06 7.20
CA THR A 117 -0.35 6.65 6.86
C THR A 117 0.61 6.19 5.76
N ALA A 118 0.87 4.89 5.69
CA ALA A 118 1.50 4.26 4.52
C ALA A 118 0.58 3.17 3.98
N GLY A 119 0.46 3.03 2.65
CA GLY A 119 -0.35 1.99 2.01
C GLY A 119 0.42 1.15 0.99
N LEU A 120 -0.18 0.02 0.62
CA LEU A 120 0.14 -0.74 -0.58
C LEU A 120 -1.03 -0.60 -1.55
N HIS A 121 -0.76 -0.09 -2.75
CA HIS A 121 -1.75 -0.02 -3.81
C HIS A 121 -1.44 -1.04 -4.89
N VAL A 122 -2.45 -1.80 -5.33
CA VAL A 122 -2.32 -2.74 -6.44
C VAL A 122 -3.27 -2.32 -7.55
N HIS A 123 -2.69 -2.06 -8.72
CA HIS A 123 -3.41 -1.75 -9.95
C HIS A 123 -3.64 -3.01 -10.75
N VAL A 124 -4.86 -3.21 -11.23
CA VAL A 124 -5.28 -4.31 -12.10
C VAL A 124 -5.81 -3.71 -13.41
N GLY A 125 -5.06 -3.91 -14.50
CA GLY A 125 -5.46 -3.48 -15.84
C GLY A 125 -6.15 -4.61 -16.59
N VAL A 126 -7.36 -4.35 -17.08
CA VAL A 126 -8.20 -5.30 -17.85
C VAL A 126 -8.89 -4.57 -19.01
N PRO A 127 -9.38 -5.30 -20.03
CA PRO A 127 -10.23 -4.70 -21.05
C PRO A 127 -11.46 -4.00 -20.43
N PRO A 128 -11.92 -2.87 -20.99
CA PRO A 128 -13.01 -2.10 -20.42
C PRO A 128 -14.29 -2.91 -20.17
N GLU A 129 -14.64 -3.84 -21.06
CA GLU A 129 -15.79 -4.72 -20.96
C GLU A 129 -15.73 -5.69 -19.76
N ARG A 130 -14.54 -5.89 -19.18
CA ARG A 130 -14.34 -6.72 -17.98
C ARG A 130 -14.21 -5.91 -16.70
N LEU A 131 -14.14 -4.58 -16.77
CA LEU A 131 -13.93 -3.74 -15.58
C LEU A 131 -14.98 -4.00 -14.50
N ALA A 132 -16.26 -4.03 -14.87
CA ALA A 132 -17.34 -4.24 -13.90
C ALA A 132 -17.27 -5.63 -13.23
N THR A 133 -17.07 -6.68 -14.02
CA THR A 133 -16.93 -8.06 -13.54
C THR A 133 -15.73 -8.20 -12.60
N VAL A 134 -14.55 -7.72 -13.01
CA VAL A 134 -13.33 -7.87 -12.23
C VAL A 134 -13.37 -7.00 -10.98
N TYR A 135 -13.96 -5.81 -11.05
CA TYR A 135 -14.17 -4.96 -9.87
C TYR A 135 -15.04 -5.67 -8.83
N GLY A 136 -16.19 -6.23 -9.23
CA GLY A 136 -17.09 -6.96 -8.33
C GLY A 136 -16.42 -8.19 -7.70
N ASN A 137 -15.71 -8.97 -8.52
CA ASN A 137 -14.97 -10.14 -8.05
C ASN A 137 -13.87 -9.76 -7.03
N LEU A 138 -13.13 -8.68 -7.29
CA LEU A 138 -12.13 -8.17 -6.35
C LEU A 138 -12.78 -7.61 -5.08
N ALA A 139 -13.91 -6.91 -5.19
CA ALA A 139 -14.65 -6.38 -4.04
C ALA A 139 -15.16 -7.49 -3.12
N ARG A 140 -15.61 -8.64 -3.67
CA ARG A 140 -16.01 -9.83 -2.90
C ARG A 140 -14.90 -10.30 -1.96
N TYR A 141 -13.66 -10.41 -2.46
CA TYR A 141 -12.52 -10.96 -1.70
C TYR A 141 -11.66 -9.90 -1.02
N LEU A 142 -11.96 -8.62 -1.20
CA LEU A 142 -11.22 -7.51 -0.60
C LEU A 142 -11.12 -7.59 0.94
N PRO A 143 -12.14 -8.06 1.69
CA PRO A 143 -12.00 -8.30 3.14
C PRO A 143 -10.87 -9.26 3.50
N VAL A 144 -10.76 -10.38 2.78
CA VAL A 144 -9.70 -11.39 3.00
C VAL A 144 -8.33 -10.78 2.72
N LEU A 145 -8.18 -10.11 1.56
CA LEU A 145 -6.93 -9.48 1.15
C LEU A 145 -6.49 -8.38 2.13
N THR A 146 -7.45 -7.60 2.63
CA THR A 146 -7.19 -6.53 3.60
C THR A 146 -6.66 -7.10 4.91
N HIS A 147 -7.34 -8.10 5.49
CA HIS A 147 -6.86 -8.77 6.69
C HIS A 147 -5.51 -9.46 6.51
N ALA A 148 -5.27 -10.07 5.35
CA ALA A 148 -3.98 -10.66 5.03
C ALA A 148 -2.84 -9.64 5.02
N SER A 149 -3.11 -8.39 4.64
CA SER A 149 -2.14 -7.29 4.61
C SER A 149 -1.90 -6.60 5.96
N ALA A 150 -2.76 -6.86 6.95
CA ALA A 150 -2.88 -6.06 8.17
C ALA A 150 -1.54 -5.83 8.90
N SER A 151 -1.13 -4.56 9.01
CA SER A 151 0.12 -4.13 9.65
C SER A 151 -0.02 -2.82 10.43
N SER A 152 -1.23 -2.43 10.83
CA SER A 152 -1.49 -1.18 11.57
C SER A 152 -2.17 -1.43 12.93
N PRO A 153 -1.42 -1.90 13.96
CA PRO A 153 -2.02 -2.29 15.24
C PRO A 153 -2.27 -1.16 16.25
N TRP A 154 -2.10 0.11 15.86
CA TRP A 154 -2.16 1.25 16.78
C TRP A 154 -2.91 2.45 16.20
N TRP A 155 -3.50 3.21 17.11
CA TRP A 155 -4.05 4.54 16.83
C TRP A 155 -3.77 5.49 18.01
N GLN A 156 -3.16 6.64 17.73
CA GLN A 156 -2.88 7.69 18.73
C GLN A 156 -2.16 7.18 20.00
N GLY A 157 -1.15 6.34 19.81
CA GLY A 157 -0.32 5.78 20.87
C GLY A 157 -0.98 4.63 21.64
N GLN A 158 -2.21 4.25 21.31
CA GLN A 158 -2.94 3.18 21.97
C GLN A 158 -3.00 1.93 21.09
N PRO A 159 -2.86 0.72 21.68
CA PRO A 159 -3.14 -0.53 20.98
C PRO A 159 -4.59 -0.56 20.48
N GLY A 160 -4.77 -0.94 19.22
CA GLY A 160 -6.07 -1.10 18.58
C GLY A 160 -6.24 -2.48 17.93
N GLY A 161 -7.09 -2.52 16.91
CA GLY A 161 -7.27 -3.63 15.99
C GLY A 161 -6.12 -3.78 15.00
N PRO A 162 -6.10 -4.83 14.16
CA PRO A 162 -5.01 -5.09 13.24
C PRO A 162 -4.95 -4.13 12.03
N LEU A 163 -6.03 -3.38 11.78
CA LEU A 163 -6.27 -2.56 10.58
C LEU A 163 -6.66 -1.12 10.93
N GLU A 164 -5.99 -0.50 11.91
CA GLU A 164 -6.31 0.88 12.32
C GLU A 164 -6.15 1.90 11.17
N ARG A 165 -5.26 1.63 10.19
CA ARG A 165 -5.11 2.50 9.01
C ARG A 165 -6.42 2.62 8.24
N VAL A 166 -7.11 1.50 8.02
CA VAL A 166 -8.34 1.45 7.23
C VAL A 166 -9.48 2.22 7.90
N GLN A 167 -9.44 2.31 9.22
CA GLN A 167 -10.45 2.99 10.02
C GLN A 167 -10.23 4.49 10.13
N HIS A 168 -8.97 4.92 10.09
CA HIS A 168 -8.60 6.28 10.45
C HIS A 168 -7.94 7.09 9.33
N SER A 169 -7.49 6.47 8.25
CA SER A 169 -6.92 7.18 7.10
C SER A 169 -7.95 8.08 6.43
N PHE A 170 -7.57 9.31 6.11
CA PHE A 170 -8.42 10.23 5.35
C PHE A 170 -8.65 9.79 3.88
N ALA A 171 -7.78 8.90 3.38
CA ALA A 171 -7.72 8.52 1.96
C ALA A 171 -8.45 7.20 1.65
N LEU A 172 -9.09 6.59 2.65
CA LEU A 172 -9.81 5.33 2.57
C LEU A 172 -11.26 5.52 3.02
N GLY A 173 -12.12 4.58 2.65
CA GLY A 173 -13.54 4.68 2.94
C GLY A 173 -14.35 3.51 2.38
N PRO A 174 -15.59 3.35 2.85
CA PRO A 174 -16.51 2.36 2.31
C PRO A 174 -16.70 2.55 0.80
N LEU A 175 -17.09 1.47 0.13
CA LEU A 175 -17.45 1.55 -1.28
C LEU A 175 -18.78 2.30 -1.43
N ILE A 176 -18.85 3.18 -2.42
CA ILE A 176 -20.04 3.94 -2.82
C ILE A 176 -20.42 3.58 -4.27
N SER A 177 -21.47 4.21 -4.79
CA SER A 177 -21.99 3.91 -6.13
C SER A 177 -21.06 4.33 -7.26
N ASP A 178 -20.34 5.45 -7.10
CA ASP A 178 -19.35 5.92 -8.07
C ASP A 178 -18.01 5.20 -7.86
N PRO A 179 -17.60 4.26 -8.74
CA PRO A 179 -16.31 3.58 -8.62
C PRO A 179 -15.12 4.50 -8.89
N LEU A 180 -15.34 5.71 -9.42
CA LEU A 180 -14.29 6.69 -9.71
C LEU A 180 -14.01 7.64 -8.55
N ALA A 181 -14.83 7.63 -7.49
CA ALA A 181 -14.60 8.49 -6.34
C ALA A 181 -13.33 8.07 -5.60
N ARG A 182 -12.43 9.02 -5.35
CA ARG A 182 -11.02 8.74 -5.02
C ARG A 182 -10.79 8.11 -3.63
N PHE A 183 -11.59 8.50 -2.64
CA PHE A 183 -11.36 8.16 -1.23
C PHE A 183 -12.24 6.98 -0.82
N GLN A 184 -11.92 5.83 -1.40
CA GLN A 184 -12.57 4.55 -1.13
C GLN A 184 -11.49 3.46 -1.11
N ASP A 185 -11.84 2.30 -0.57
CA ASP A 185 -10.95 1.14 -0.46
C ASP A 185 -10.58 0.50 -1.81
N LEU A 186 -11.49 0.58 -2.78
CA LEU A 186 -11.35 0.09 -4.16
C LEU A 186 -11.89 1.15 -5.12
N ILE A 187 -11.13 1.47 -6.17
CA ILE A 187 -11.56 2.45 -7.17
C ILE A 187 -11.24 1.98 -8.58
N VAL A 188 -11.85 2.61 -9.58
CA VAL A 188 -11.34 2.65 -10.95
C VAL A 188 -10.63 3.97 -11.17
N THR A 189 -9.37 3.91 -11.57
CA THR A 189 -8.55 5.11 -11.76
C THR A 189 -8.88 5.77 -13.08
N ARG A 190 -9.25 7.06 -13.05
CA ARG A 190 -9.56 7.82 -14.28
C ARG A 190 -8.37 7.89 -15.24
N ARG A 191 -7.16 8.06 -14.68
CA ARG A 191 -5.93 8.29 -15.46
C ARG A 191 -5.41 7.01 -16.13
N LEU A 192 -5.45 5.88 -15.43
CA LEU A 192 -4.86 4.63 -15.92
C LEU A 192 -5.92 3.66 -16.46
N GLY A 193 -7.20 3.86 -16.13
CA GLY A 193 -8.26 2.92 -16.49
C GLY A 193 -8.15 1.59 -15.75
N THR A 194 -7.37 1.51 -14.68
CA THR A 194 -7.17 0.29 -13.89
C THR A 194 -8.09 0.27 -12.67
N ILE A 195 -8.43 -0.91 -12.18
CA ILE A 195 -8.96 -1.09 -10.82
C ILE A 195 -7.79 -0.94 -9.85
N GLU A 196 -7.91 -0.14 -8.80
CA GLU A 196 -6.87 0.11 -7.80
C GLU A 196 -7.39 -0.31 -6.41
N LEU A 197 -6.77 -1.33 -5.83
CA LEU A 197 -6.95 -1.72 -4.44
C LEU A 197 -6.09 -0.80 -3.57
N ARG A 198 -6.70 0.03 -2.73
CA ARG A 198 -6.02 1.07 -1.93
C ARG A 198 -5.95 0.74 -0.45
N VAL A 199 -6.81 -0.17 -0.02
CA VAL A 199 -7.06 -0.53 1.38
C VAL A 199 -5.95 -1.38 2.00
N LEU A 200 -5.05 -1.95 1.20
CA LEU A 200 -4.01 -2.84 1.71
C LEU A 200 -2.96 -2.05 2.51
N ASP A 201 -2.62 -2.57 3.68
CA ASP A 201 -1.48 -2.09 4.44
C ASP A 201 -0.16 -2.53 3.77
N PRO A 202 0.97 -1.88 4.04
CA PRO A 202 2.27 -2.31 3.53
C PRO A 202 2.62 -3.73 4.01
N ILE A 203 3.20 -4.54 3.11
CA ILE A 203 3.53 -5.95 3.35
C ILE A 203 5.04 -6.17 3.27
N ALA A 204 5.74 -6.25 4.40
CA ALA A 204 7.19 -6.48 4.41
C ALA A 204 7.59 -7.86 3.86
N ASP A 205 6.84 -8.89 4.25
CA ASP A 205 7.10 -10.30 3.93
C ASP A 205 6.88 -10.60 2.42
N PRO A 206 7.93 -11.02 1.69
CA PRO A 206 7.82 -11.37 0.27
C PRO A 206 6.85 -12.53 -0.02
N GLU A 207 6.73 -13.52 0.86
CA GLU A 207 5.86 -14.68 0.65
C GLU A 207 4.39 -14.30 0.80
N ARG A 208 4.07 -13.51 1.82
CA ARG A 208 2.75 -12.91 1.97
C ARG A 208 2.38 -12.00 0.81
N LEU A 209 3.31 -11.14 0.37
CA LEU A 209 3.07 -10.29 -0.81
C LEU A 209 2.82 -11.15 -2.05
N ARG A 210 3.57 -12.23 -2.24
CA ARG A 210 3.33 -13.21 -3.32
C ARG A 210 1.92 -13.77 -3.26
N ALA A 211 1.48 -14.27 -2.10
CA ALA A 211 0.16 -14.85 -1.92
C ALA A 211 -0.96 -13.85 -2.27
N VAL A 212 -0.85 -12.60 -1.78
CA VAL A 212 -1.81 -11.53 -2.09
C VAL A 212 -1.85 -11.21 -3.58
N LEU A 213 -0.69 -11.09 -4.24
CA LEU A 213 -0.62 -10.78 -5.68
C LEU A 213 -1.19 -11.92 -6.55
N HIS A 214 -0.91 -13.18 -6.20
CA HIS A 214 -1.47 -14.35 -6.89
C HIS A 214 -2.99 -14.46 -6.70
N ALA A 215 -3.50 -14.17 -5.51
CA ALA A 215 -4.93 -14.13 -5.24
C ALA A 215 -5.64 -13.06 -6.11
N ILE A 216 -5.12 -11.83 -6.11
CA ILE A 216 -5.65 -10.71 -6.94
C ILE A 216 -5.66 -11.11 -8.42
N TRP A 217 -4.54 -11.64 -8.92
CA TRP A 217 -4.42 -12.03 -10.32
C TRP A 217 -5.38 -13.15 -10.71
N SER A 218 -5.53 -14.17 -9.86
CA SER A 218 -6.42 -15.31 -10.12
C SER A 218 -7.88 -14.88 -10.15
N VAL A 219 -8.30 -14.04 -9.19
CA VAL A 219 -9.66 -13.47 -9.16
C VAL A 219 -9.92 -12.61 -10.41
N ALA A 220 -8.95 -11.82 -10.85
CA ALA A 220 -9.06 -11.01 -12.06
C ALA A 220 -9.11 -11.82 -13.37
N ARG A 221 -8.72 -13.09 -13.33
CA ARG A 221 -8.78 -14.02 -14.47
C ARG A 221 -10.09 -14.78 -14.59
N LEU A 222 -10.97 -14.73 -13.58
CA LEU A 222 -12.28 -15.37 -13.67
C LEU A 222 -13.10 -14.73 -14.79
N ASP A 223 -13.59 -15.56 -15.71
CA ASP A 223 -14.48 -15.11 -16.77
C ASP A 223 -15.88 -14.77 -16.23
N GLU A 224 -16.29 -15.48 -15.18
CA GLU A 224 -17.58 -15.33 -14.54
C GLU A 224 -17.57 -14.22 -13.49
N ALA A 225 -18.71 -13.54 -13.38
CA ALA A 225 -18.98 -12.61 -12.29
C ALA A 225 -19.49 -13.39 -11.08
N LEU A 226 -18.80 -13.23 -9.97
CA LEU A 226 -19.17 -13.80 -8.69
C LEU A 226 -20.28 -12.97 -8.02
N PRO A 227 -21.08 -13.60 -7.14
CA PRO A 227 -22.01 -12.85 -6.31
C PRO A 227 -21.23 -11.89 -5.41
N TRP A 228 -21.58 -10.62 -5.42
CA TRP A 228 -20.99 -9.61 -4.56
C TRP A 228 -21.99 -8.48 -4.35
N SER A 229 -21.96 -7.84 -3.19
CA SER A 229 -22.73 -6.63 -2.96
C SER A 229 -21.91 -5.60 -2.19
N ARG A 230 -22.10 -4.32 -2.55
CA ARG A 230 -21.51 -3.19 -1.85
C ARG A 230 -21.92 -3.17 -0.37
N SER A 231 -23.17 -3.52 -0.06
CA SER A 231 -23.68 -3.56 1.32
C SER A 231 -23.00 -4.66 2.14
N THR A 232 -22.82 -5.86 1.59
CA THR A 232 -22.09 -6.95 2.26
C THR A 232 -20.63 -6.54 2.50
N TYR A 233 -19.96 -5.97 1.49
CA TYR A 233 -18.59 -5.47 1.67
C TYR A 233 -18.51 -4.43 2.80
N ASN A 234 -19.37 -3.41 2.76
CA ASN A 234 -19.35 -2.33 3.74
C ASN A 234 -19.65 -2.82 5.16
N ARG A 235 -20.55 -3.80 5.33
CA ARG A 235 -20.78 -4.46 6.63
C ARG A 235 -19.52 -5.19 7.12
N LEU A 236 -18.88 -5.99 6.27
CA LEU A 236 -17.65 -6.72 6.66
C LEU A 236 -16.50 -5.75 7.01
N ARG A 237 -16.41 -4.61 6.32
CA ARG A 237 -15.44 -3.55 6.59
C ARG A 237 -15.55 -2.98 8.01
N GLU A 238 -16.74 -2.94 8.60
CA GLU A 238 -16.94 -2.48 9.98
C GLU A 238 -16.23 -3.41 10.99
N GLY A 239 -16.13 -4.71 10.67
CA GLY A 239 -15.47 -5.74 11.48
C GLY A 239 -13.93 -5.71 11.44
N TYR A 240 -13.30 -4.91 10.56
CA TYR A 240 -11.84 -4.90 10.41
C TYR A 240 -11.07 -4.57 11.70
N ARG A 241 -11.70 -3.85 12.64
CA ARG A 241 -11.12 -3.54 13.96
C ARG A 241 -10.98 -4.77 14.86
N THR A 242 -11.89 -5.71 14.75
CA THR A 242 -11.93 -6.89 15.63
C THR A 242 -11.17 -8.07 15.05
N GLY A 243 -10.81 -8.02 13.76
CA GLY A 243 -10.21 -9.13 13.05
C GLY A 243 -11.23 -9.89 12.18
N PRO A 244 -10.78 -10.92 11.47
CA PRO A 244 -11.61 -11.66 10.52
C PRO A 244 -12.65 -12.53 11.24
N ASP A 245 -13.93 -12.33 10.90
CA ASP A 245 -15.06 -13.14 11.37
C ASP A 245 -15.25 -14.41 10.52
N ASP A 246 -16.27 -15.21 10.85
CA ASP A 246 -16.56 -16.48 10.17
C ASP A 246 -16.89 -16.29 8.68
N GLU A 247 -17.48 -15.15 8.30
CA GLU A 247 -17.81 -14.86 6.92
C GLU A 247 -16.56 -14.51 6.11
N VAL A 248 -15.65 -13.70 6.66
CA VAL A 248 -14.34 -13.45 6.05
C VAL A 248 -13.54 -14.76 5.94
N ARG A 249 -13.61 -15.65 6.93
CA ARG A 249 -12.95 -16.96 6.89
C ARG A 249 -13.54 -17.88 5.84
N ALA A 250 -14.86 -17.89 5.66
CA ALA A 250 -15.53 -18.61 4.59
C ALA A 250 -15.05 -18.11 3.21
N LEU A 251 -14.98 -16.78 3.01
CA LEU A 251 -14.44 -16.17 1.80
C LEU A 251 -12.97 -16.56 1.56
N ALA A 252 -12.17 -16.73 2.61
CA ALA A 252 -10.79 -17.19 2.48
C ALA A 252 -10.71 -18.65 2.02
N GLY A 253 -11.62 -19.52 2.47
CA GLY A 253 -11.73 -20.89 1.97
C GLY A 253 -12.13 -20.97 0.49
N GLU A 254 -13.04 -20.10 0.04
CA GLU A 254 -13.33 -19.94 -1.39
C GLU A 254 -12.10 -19.46 -2.16
N LEU A 255 -11.42 -18.42 -1.66
CA LEU A 255 -10.23 -17.85 -2.30
C LEU A 255 -9.07 -18.84 -2.39
N GLN A 256 -8.92 -19.72 -1.39
CA GLN A 256 -8.00 -20.85 -1.42
C GLN A 256 -8.28 -21.77 -2.61
N THR A 257 -9.55 -22.08 -2.87
CA THR A 257 -9.95 -22.94 -4.00
C THR A 257 -9.62 -22.28 -5.34
N ILE A 258 -9.77 -20.95 -5.43
CA ILE A 258 -9.53 -20.18 -6.67
C ILE A 258 -8.03 -19.98 -6.96
N SER A 259 -7.23 -19.75 -5.92
CA SER A 259 -5.87 -19.19 -6.08
C SER A 259 -4.77 -19.92 -5.33
N GLY A 260 -5.12 -20.90 -4.48
CA GLY A 260 -4.19 -21.52 -3.53
C GLY A 260 -3.83 -20.62 -2.34
N PHE A 261 -4.54 -19.50 -2.14
CA PHE A 261 -4.34 -18.62 -0.98
C PHE A 261 -4.47 -19.40 0.33
N ASP A 262 -3.52 -19.24 1.24
CA ASP A 262 -3.54 -19.90 2.55
C ASP A 262 -4.36 -19.08 3.56
N PRO A 263 -5.50 -19.59 4.08
CA PRO A 263 -6.28 -18.92 5.11
C PRO A 263 -5.51 -18.60 6.39
N ALA A 264 -4.40 -19.30 6.68
CA ALA A 264 -3.55 -19.01 7.84
C ALA A 264 -2.96 -17.59 7.83
N TRP A 265 -2.91 -16.93 6.67
CA TRP A 265 -2.51 -15.52 6.58
C TRP A 265 -3.41 -14.56 7.35
N LEU A 266 -4.65 -14.98 7.66
CA LEU A 266 -5.61 -14.23 8.48
C LEU A 266 -5.31 -14.32 9.98
N ASP A 267 -4.66 -15.40 10.44
CA ASP A 267 -4.40 -15.65 11.86
C ASP A 267 -3.01 -15.16 12.29
N HIS A 268 -2.04 -15.23 11.37
CA HIS A 268 -0.65 -14.82 11.60
C HIS A 268 -0.37 -13.46 10.97
N THR A 269 -1.10 -12.40 11.32
CA THR A 269 -0.94 -11.09 10.68
C THR A 269 0.36 -10.38 11.06
N ALA A 270 0.85 -9.49 10.18
CA ALA A 270 2.00 -8.64 10.49
C ALA A 270 1.72 -7.73 11.69
N ALA A 271 0.48 -7.22 11.81
CA ALA A 271 0.03 -6.46 12.97
C ALA A 271 0.20 -7.24 14.29
N ARG A 272 -0.12 -8.54 14.31
CA ARG A 272 0.10 -9.40 15.48
C ARG A 272 1.59 -9.57 15.78
N GLN A 273 2.39 -9.95 14.79
CA GLN A 273 3.84 -10.13 14.93
C GLN A 273 4.51 -8.85 15.49
N VAL A 274 4.10 -7.70 14.96
CA VAL A 274 4.60 -6.39 15.35
C VAL A 274 4.21 -6.05 16.80
N ARG A 275 2.98 -6.32 17.23
CA ARG A 275 2.57 -6.13 18.64
C ARG A 275 3.34 -7.03 19.59
N GLU A 276 3.49 -8.31 19.26
CA GLU A 276 4.21 -9.28 20.08
C GLU A 276 5.69 -8.88 20.22
N SER A 277 6.33 -8.49 19.12
CA SER A 277 7.70 -7.95 19.14
C SER A 277 7.79 -6.67 19.96
N TRP A 278 6.83 -5.76 19.83
CA TRP A 278 6.85 -4.50 20.59
C TRP A 278 6.74 -4.74 22.10
N GLN A 279 5.90 -5.67 22.51
CA GLN A 279 5.73 -6.03 23.93
C GLN A 279 6.95 -6.73 24.51
N ARG A 280 7.58 -7.61 23.72
CA ARG A 280 8.72 -8.41 24.16
C ARG A 280 10.04 -7.64 24.12
N ASP A 281 10.29 -6.94 23.02
CA ASP A 281 11.61 -6.39 22.66
C ASP A 281 11.63 -4.85 22.63
N GLY A 282 10.45 -4.20 22.69
CA GLY A 282 10.29 -2.75 22.67
C GLY A 282 10.24 -2.13 21.27
N GLU A 283 9.94 -0.84 21.23
CA GLU A 283 9.79 -0.02 20.01
C GLU A 283 11.03 -0.08 19.10
N ALA A 284 12.20 0.24 19.65
CA ALA A 284 13.42 0.39 18.87
C ALA A 284 13.84 -0.92 18.20
N ALA A 285 13.76 -2.05 18.92
CA ALA A 285 14.08 -3.37 18.37
C ALA A 285 13.07 -3.77 17.28
N THR A 286 11.79 -3.49 17.50
CA THR A 286 10.73 -3.80 16.53
C THR A 286 10.90 -3.01 15.23
N PHE A 287 11.19 -1.71 15.30
CA PHE A 287 11.46 -0.92 14.09
C PHE A 287 12.72 -1.36 13.35
N ARG A 288 13.76 -1.80 14.05
CA ARG A 288 14.97 -2.37 13.42
C ARG A 288 14.67 -3.69 12.73
N ALA A 289 13.86 -4.54 13.35
CA ALA A 289 13.46 -5.80 12.75
C ALA A 289 12.58 -5.61 11.50
N LEU A 290 11.69 -4.62 11.51
CA LEU A 290 10.89 -4.20 10.36
C LEU A 290 11.76 -3.65 9.22
N ASP A 291 12.79 -2.86 9.54
CA ASP A 291 13.79 -2.41 8.57
C ASP A 291 14.51 -3.59 7.91
N GLY A 292 14.92 -4.59 8.70
CA GLY A 292 15.50 -5.81 8.17
C GLY A 292 14.55 -6.58 7.27
N ALA A 293 13.28 -6.72 7.68
CA ALA A 293 12.26 -7.39 6.88
C ALA A 293 12.06 -6.69 5.54
N TYR A 294 12.01 -5.35 5.53
CA TYR A 294 11.86 -4.58 4.30
C TYR A 294 13.08 -4.69 3.37
N ARG A 295 14.30 -4.60 3.93
CA ARG A 295 15.55 -4.57 3.16
C ARG A 295 16.00 -5.94 2.65
N SER A 296 15.76 -6.99 3.45
CA SER A 296 16.29 -8.34 3.21
C SER A 296 15.23 -9.41 2.99
N GLY A 297 13.98 -9.15 3.40
CA GLY A 297 12.92 -10.15 3.46
C GLY A 297 12.90 -10.96 4.76
N ALA A 298 13.87 -10.75 5.67
CA ALA A 298 13.96 -11.47 6.94
C ALA A 298 13.78 -10.53 8.14
N TRP A 299 12.99 -10.97 9.13
CA TRP A 299 12.78 -10.24 10.37
C TRP A 299 14.06 -10.23 11.22
N GLY A 300 14.66 -9.06 11.44
CA GLY A 300 15.85 -8.94 12.27
C GLY A 300 16.58 -7.60 12.11
N ASP A 301 17.43 -7.25 13.06
CA ASP A 301 18.23 -6.01 12.98
C ASP A 301 19.41 -6.20 12.03
N LEU A 302 19.50 -5.35 11.00
CA LEU A 302 20.64 -5.30 10.07
C LEU A 302 21.73 -4.31 10.49
N GLY A 303 21.60 -3.67 11.65
CA GLY A 303 22.53 -2.64 12.11
C GLY A 303 22.39 -1.32 11.35
N THR A 304 21.25 -1.07 10.71
CA THR A 304 20.99 0.16 9.95
C THR A 304 21.10 1.37 10.87
N ARG A 305 21.89 2.36 10.45
CA ARG A 305 22.07 3.61 11.19
C ARG A 305 20.77 4.40 11.15
N SER A 306 20.26 4.77 12.32
CA SER A 306 19.01 5.50 12.47
C SER A 306 19.20 6.96 12.91
N GLY A 307 20.41 7.41 13.21
CA GLY A 307 20.64 8.76 13.74
C GLY A 307 20.12 9.88 12.81
N ARG A 308 19.52 10.92 13.40
CA ARG A 308 18.95 12.04 12.63
C ARG A 308 20.00 12.74 11.75
N PRO A 309 19.76 12.85 10.43
CA PRO A 309 20.66 13.57 9.55
C PRO A 309 20.63 15.09 9.77
N ALA A 310 21.69 15.78 9.35
CA ALA A 310 21.74 17.24 9.39
C ALA A 310 20.62 17.89 8.55
N ARG A 311 20.00 18.97 9.07
CA ARG A 311 18.82 19.63 8.47
C ARG A 311 19.03 20.08 7.02
N TRP A 312 20.25 20.50 6.65
CA TRP A 312 20.57 20.93 5.29
C TRP A 312 20.34 19.82 4.24
N ARG A 313 20.45 18.54 4.63
CA ARG A 313 20.16 17.40 3.74
C ARG A 313 18.70 17.39 3.29
N GLY A 314 17.77 17.81 4.16
CA GLY A 314 16.36 17.93 3.81
C GLY A 314 16.11 19.04 2.78
N VAL A 315 16.76 20.20 2.94
CA VAL A 315 16.64 21.33 1.99
C VAL A 315 17.25 20.96 0.63
N ALA A 316 18.47 20.41 0.63
CA ALA A 316 19.14 19.96 -0.59
C ALA A 316 18.35 18.84 -1.30
N GLY A 317 17.82 17.89 -0.53
CA GLY A 317 16.96 16.83 -1.03
C GLY A 317 15.67 17.36 -1.63
N PHE A 318 15.00 18.31 -0.97
CA PHE A 318 13.80 18.95 -1.49
C PHE A 318 14.06 19.66 -2.82
N ALA A 319 15.12 20.46 -2.91
CA ALA A 319 15.51 21.11 -4.16
C ALA A 319 15.81 20.09 -5.27
N GLY A 320 16.61 19.06 -4.95
CA GLY A 320 17.00 18.03 -5.92
C GLY A 320 15.85 17.11 -6.34
N TYR A 321 14.80 16.95 -5.53
CA TYR A 321 13.69 16.05 -5.80
C TYR A 321 12.45 16.76 -6.34
N TYR A 322 12.00 17.85 -5.70
CA TYR A 322 10.74 18.50 -6.08
C TYR A 322 10.88 19.46 -7.26
N LEU A 323 11.95 20.25 -7.36
CA LEU A 323 12.13 21.17 -8.51
C LEU A 323 11.97 20.47 -9.86
N PRO A 324 12.61 19.31 -10.14
CA PRO A 324 12.40 18.61 -11.41
C PRO A 324 11.03 17.93 -11.53
N LYS A 325 10.34 17.63 -10.41
CA LYS A 325 9.03 16.95 -10.40
C LYS A 325 7.84 17.89 -10.53
N LEU A 326 7.99 19.19 -10.21
CA LEU A 326 6.89 20.17 -10.27
C LEU A 326 6.13 20.17 -11.61
N PRO A 327 6.80 20.19 -12.79
CA PRO A 327 6.08 20.16 -14.08
C PRO A 327 5.28 18.86 -14.26
N TYR A 328 5.85 17.73 -13.86
CA TYR A 328 5.19 16.43 -13.91
C TYR A 328 3.96 16.39 -12.98
N MET A 329 4.08 16.91 -11.76
CA MET A 329 2.98 16.97 -10.79
C MET A 329 1.82 17.83 -11.31
N ALA A 330 2.10 19.00 -11.88
CA ALA A 330 1.09 19.87 -12.47
C ALA A 330 0.33 19.15 -13.62
N ARG A 331 1.06 18.43 -14.49
CA ARG A 331 0.47 17.62 -15.55
C ARG A 331 -0.39 16.48 -15.01
N LYS A 332 0.07 15.77 -13.96
CA LYS A 332 -0.66 14.66 -13.32
C LYS A 332 -1.98 15.15 -12.74
N VAL A 333 -1.98 16.25 -11.97
CA VAL A 333 -3.19 16.85 -11.40
C VAL A 333 -4.19 17.22 -12.50
N ARG A 334 -3.73 17.87 -13.57
CA ARG A 334 -4.61 18.20 -14.72
C ARG A 334 -5.24 16.95 -15.33
N ALA A 335 -4.45 15.89 -15.56
CA ALA A 335 -4.98 14.64 -16.13
C ALA A 335 -6.00 13.95 -15.22
N GLU A 336 -5.79 13.96 -13.90
CA GLU A 336 -6.74 13.38 -12.93
C GLU A 336 -8.09 14.08 -12.91
N HIS A 337 -8.12 15.41 -13.08
CA HIS A 337 -9.35 16.21 -13.06
C HIS A 337 -10.08 16.30 -14.41
N HIS A 338 -9.39 16.10 -15.53
CA HIS A 338 -9.96 16.30 -16.87
C HIS A 338 -10.04 15.05 -17.74
N ALA A 339 -9.51 13.89 -17.31
CA ALA A 339 -9.67 12.65 -18.05
C ALA A 339 -11.13 12.18 -18.00
N ALA A 340 -11.77 12.13 -19.17
CA ALA A 340 -13.01 11.39 -19.37
C ALA A 340 -12.70 9.90 -19.52
N LEU A 341 -13.51 9.02 -18.93
CA LEU A 341 -13.44 7.61 -19.28
C LEU A 341 -13.86 7.44 -20.76
N PRO A 342 -13.17 6.61 -21.54
CA PRO A 342 -13.53 6.37 -22.94
C PRO A 342 -14.94 5.82 -23.17
N GLN A 343 -15.59 5.27 -22.13
CA GLN A 343 -16.83 4.48 -22.26
C GLN A 343 -18.06 5.08 -21.56
N GLY A 344 -18.02 6.34 -21.13
CA GLY A 344 -19.15 6.96 -20.42
C GLY A 344 -19.23 6.55 -18.93
N PRO A 345 -20.39 6.66 -18.28
CA PRO A 345 -20.54 6.31 -16.87
C PRO A 345 -20.36 4.80 -16.66
N LEU A 346 -19.45 4.43 -15.75
CA LEU A 346 -19.18 3.04 -15.38
C LEU A 346 -20.14 2.63 -14.26
N ASP A 347 -21.04 1.69 -14.57
CA ASP A 347 -21.93 1.07 -13.58
C ASP A 347 -21.35 -0.27 -13.12
N ILE A 348 -21.29 -0.49 -11.81
CA ILE A 348 -20.85 -1.75 -11.20
C ILE A 348 -22.08 -2.36 -10.53
N PRO A 349 -22.73 -3.34 -11.17
CA PRO A 349 -23.97 -3.89 -10.65
C PRO A 349 -23.73 -4.66 -9.36
N ASP A 350 -24.52 -4.34 -8.33
CA ASP A 350 -24.64 -5.16 -7.13
C ASP A 350 -25.34 -6.49 -7.51
N ARG A 351 -24.73 -7.62 -7.16
CA ARG A 351 -25.20 -8.98 -7.46
C ARG A 351 -25.22 -9.80 -6.16
N PRO A 352 -26.17 -9.54 -5.25
CA PRO A 352 -26.20 -10.16 -3.92
C PRO A 352 -26.31 -11.68 -3.96
#